data_AF-A0A7J4VDD0-F1
#
_entry.id   AF-A0A7J4VDD0-F1
#
_cell.length_a   1.000
_cell.length_b   1.000
_cell.length_c   1.000
_cell.angle_alpha   90.00
_cell.angle_beta   90.00
_cell.angle_gamma   90.00
#
_symmetry.space_group_name_H-M   'P 1'
#
loop_
_entity.id
_entity.type
_entity.pdbx_description
1 polymer ?
#
loop_
_entity_poly.entity_id
_entity_poly.type
_entity_poly.pdbx_seq_one_letter_code
_entity_poly.pdbx_strand_id
1 'polypeptide(L)' 'MKKRIYLTSDYETLIKNDGYYVDKTRFIPLLENYSNPNVLFLRPRKFGKSLLLSVLEH' A
#
# COMPACT_ATOMS: atom_id res chain seq x y z
N MET A 1 24.71 4.31 -12.19
CA MET A 1 23.36 4.63 -12.71
C MET A 1 22.44 4.88 -11.52
N LYS A 2 21.76 6.03 -11.42
CA LYS A 2 20.80 6.27 -10.32
C LYS A 2 19.59 5.33 -10.51
N LYS A 3 19.37 4.40 -9.58
CA LYS A 3 18.19 3.52 -9.58
C LYS A 3 16.96 4.41 -9.44
N ARG A 4 16.20 4.61 -10.52
CA ARG A 4 14.99 5.43 -10.50
C ARG A 4 13.94 4.65 -9.71
N ILE A 5 13.56 5.17 -8.55
CA ILE A 5 12.47 4.59 -7.75
C ILE A 5 11.18 4.88 -8.52
N TYR A 6 10.66 3.87 -9.21
CA TYR A 6 9.35 3.94 -9.80
C TYR A 6 8.31 3.87 -8.69
N LEU A 7 7.55 4.96 -8.54
CA LEU A 7 6.46 5.05 -7.59
C LEU A 7 5.17 4.64 -8.30
N THR A 8 4.78 3.39 -8.14
CA THR A 8 3.44 2.90 -8.51
C THR A 8 2.55 2.81 -7.27
N SER A 9 1.26 3.07 -7.46
CA SER A 9 0.21 2.83 -6.45
C SER A 9 -0.55 1.53 -6.67
N ASP A 10 -0.25 0.81 -7.75
CA ASP A 10 -0.84 -0.47 -8.09
C ASP A 10 0.14 -1.61 -7.75
N TYR A 11 -0.34 -2.57 -6.96
CA TYR A 11 0.45 -3.69 -6.48
C TYR A 11 0.77 -4.68 -7.60
N GLU A 12 -0.18 -4.97 -8.49
CA GLU A 12 0.02 -5.92 -9.58
C GLU A 12 1.16 -5.45 -10.51
N THR A 13 1.11 -4.18 -10.92
CA THR A 13 2.19 -3.53 -11.68
C THR A 13 3.52 -3.56 -10.95
N LEU A 14 3.53 -3.39 -9.62
CA LEU A 14 4.76 -3.42 -8.83
C LEU A 14 5.43 -4.80 -8.90
N ILE A 15 4.66 -5.87 -8.72
CA ILE A 15 5.16 -7.24 -8.77
C ILE A 15 5.61 -7.63 -10.18
N LYS A 16 4.82 -7.29 -11.21
CA LYS A 16 5.16 -7.58 -12.62
C LYS A 16 6.45 -6.93 -13.10
N ASN A 17 6.86 -5.81 -12.49
CA ASN A 17 8.05 -5.06 -12.88
C ASN A 17 9.26 -5.31 -11.95
N ASP A 18 9.29 -6.42 -11.18
CA ASP A 18 10.33 -6.71 -10.18
C ASP A 18 10.57 -5.53 -9.21
N GLY A 19 9.47 -4.86 -8.83
CA GLY A 19 9.48 -3.75 -7.89
C GLY A 19 9.74 -4.21 -6.46
N TYR A 20 10.17 -3.26 -5.62
CA TYR A 20 10.36 -3.51 -4.19
C TYR A 20 9.12 -3.10 -3.39
N TYR A 21 8.44 -4.08 -2.80
CA TYR A 21 7.30 -3.87 -1.90
C TYR A 21 7.76 -3.95 -0.44
N VAL A 22 7.37 -2.96 0.37
CA VAL A 22 7.54 -3.03 1.82
C VAL A 22 6.27 -3.63 2.42
N ASP A 23 6.41 -4.83 2.97
CA ASP A 23 5.27 -5.54 3.54
C ASP A 23 4.69 -4.82 4.77
N LYS A 24 3.42 -4.43 4.64
CA LYS A 24 2.58 -3.78 5.65
C LYS A 24 1.35 -4.61 6.02
N THR A 25 1.25 -5.85 5.54
CA THR A 25 0.10 -6.74 5.79
C THR A 25 -0.14 -7.00 7.28
N ARG A 26 0.91 -6.88 8.11
CA ARG A 26 0.79 -6.93 9.58
C ARG A 26 -0.24 -5.95 10.17
N PHE A 27 -0.57 -4.88 9.46
CA PHE A 27 -1.55 -3.87 9.90
C PHE A 27 -2.99 -4.22 9.50
N ILE A 28 -3.20 -5.22 8.64
CA ILE A 28 -4.55 -5.64 8.21
C ILE A 28 -5.39 -6.11 9.41
N PRO A 29 -4.89 -6.99 10.31
CA PRO A 29 -5.67 -7.40 11.48
C PRO A 29 -6.00 -6.22 12.41
N LEU A 30 -5.09 -5.24 12.52
CA LEU A 30 -5.36 -4.02 13.29
C LEU A 30 -6.52 -3.23 12.67
N LEU A 31 -6.61 -3.14 11.34
CA LEU A 31 -7.69 -2.48 10.62
C LEU A 31 -9.02 -3.24 10.74
N GLU A 32 -9.01 -4.57 10.64
CA GLU A 32 -10.21 -5.42 10.77
C GLU A 32 -10.80 -5.38 12.18
N ASN A 33 -9.96 -5.23 13.20
CA ASN A 33 -10.41 -5.10 14.59
C ASN A 33 -10.99 -3.71 14.92
N TYR A 34 -10.90 -2.73 14.02
CA TYR A 34 -11.57 -1.45 14.23
C TYR A 34 -13.09 -1.60 14.09
N SER A 35 -13.82 -1.22 15.12
CA SER A 35 -15.29 -1.32 15.15
C SER A 35 -15.99 -0.35 14.18
N ASN A 36 -15.26 0.61 13.60
CA ASN A 36 -15.82 1.58 12.65
C ASN A 36 -15.66 1.04 11.22
N PRO A 37 -16.74 0.92 10.43
CA PRO A 37 -16.65 0.46 9.04
C PRO A 37 -15.83 1.40 8.13
N ASN A 38 -15.62 2.65 8.54
CA ASN A 38 -14.94 3.65 7.74
C ASN A 38 -13.57 4.00 8.32
N VAL A 39 -12.50 3.59 7.64
CA VAL A 39 -11.13 3.96 7.97
C VAL A 39 -10.67 5.12 7.07
N LEU A 40 -10.37 6.27 7.66
CA LEU A 40 -9.90 7.46 6.94
C LEU A 40 -8.39 7.63 7.06
N PHE A 41 -7.67 7.51 5.95
CA PHE A 41 -6.23 7.72 5.91
C PHE A 41 -5.86 9.21 5.68
N LEU A 42 -5.88 10.01 6.74
CA LEU A 42 -5.39 11.41 6.72
C LEU A 42 -3.86 11.49 6.54
N ARG A 43 -3.33 12.64 6.07
CA ARG A 43 -1.90 12.98 5.80
C ARG A 43 -0.84 12.12 6.55
N PRO A 44 0.34 11.85 5.97
CA PRO A 44 0.99 12.63 4.90
C PRO A 44 0.74 12.11 3.48
N ARG A 45 1.08 12.95 2.49
CA ARG A 45 1.01 12.65 1.04
C ARG A 45 2.10 11.64 0.69
N LYS A 46 1.85 10.74 -0.27
CA LYS A 46 2.77 9.67 -0.70
C LYS A 46 3.18 8.68 0.41
N PHE A 47 2.33 8.47 1.42
CA PHE A 47 2.59 7.49 2.49
C PHE A 47 2.37 6.02 2.06
N GLY A 48 1.96 5.78 0.81
CA GLY A 48 1.70 4.44 0.29
C GLY A 48 0.32 3.87 0.64
N LYS A 49 -0.66 4.73 0.93
CA LYS A 49 -2.04 4.33 1.24
C LYS A 49 -2.73 3.68 0.04
N SER A 50 -2.60 4.28 -1.14
CA SER A 50 -3.16 3.73 -2.38
C SER A 50 -2.60 2.34 -2.68
N LEU A 51 -1.30 2.14 -2.46
CA LEU A 51 -0.67 0.82 -2.64
C LEU A 51 -1.18 -0.21 -1.62
N LEU A 52 -1.40 0.18 -0.37
CA LEU A 52 -2.01 -0.69 0.63
C LEU A 52 -3.44 -1.09 0.22
N LEU A 53 -4.23 -0.15 -0.30
CA LEU A 53 -5.59 -0.43 -0.77
C LEU A 53 -5.59 -1.36 -1.99
N SER A 54 -4.68 -1.17 -2.95
CA SER A 54 -4.53 -2.09 -4.09
C SER A 54 -4.18 -3.53 -3.64
N VAL A 55 -3.41 -3.69 -2.56
CA VAL A 55 -3.14 -5.01 -1.96
C VAL A 55 -4.38 -5.64 -1.33
N LEU A 56 -5.34 -4.84 -0.85
CA LEU A 56 -6.59 -5.34 -0.27
C LEU A 56 -7.67 -5.61 -1.34
N GLU A 57 -7.55 -4.98 -2.50
CA GLU A 57 -8.50 -5.11 -3.62
C GLU A 57 -8.24 -6.38 -4.45
N HIS A 58 -6.97 -6.81 -4.54
CA HIS A 58 -6.53 -8.01 -5.26
C HIS A 58 -6.39 -9.22 -4.34
#